data_AF-A0A2T3KK75-F1
#
_entry.id   AF-A0A2T3KK75-F1
#
_cell.length_a   1.000
_cell.length_b   1.000
_cell.length_c   1.000
_cell.angle_alpha   90.00
_cell.angle_beta   90.00
_cell.angle_gamma   90.00
#
_symmetry.space_group_name_H-M   'P 1'
#
loop_
_entity.id
_entity.type
_entity.pdbx_description
1 polymer ?
#
loop_
_entity_poly.entity_id
_entity_poly.type
_entity_poly.pdbx_seq_one_letter_code
_entity_poly.pdbx_strand_id
1 'polypeptide(L)'
;MRDIERIDYLLELLGDIWKDYQDVRFNQLIYLLHSKYIDINGGIGRVESDDGINMPMTGYDLFNIADDKFISFLEDIKKSGL
;
A
#
# COMPACT_ATOMS: atom_id res chain seq x y z
N MET A 1 17.42 2.24 11.90
CA MET A 1 18.23 2.26 10.67
C MET A 1 17.34 1.63 9.60
N ARG A 2 17.12 2.30 8.45
CA ARG A 2 16.30 1.71 7.37
C ARG A 2 17.04 0.48 6.87
N ASP A 3 16.41 -0.69 6.99
CA ASP A 3 16.95 -1.93 6.46
C ASP A 3 16.70 -1.94 4.95
N ILE A 4 17.78 -1.95 4.18
CA ILE A 4 17.77 -1.80 2.73
C ILE A 4 17.18 -3.06 2.07
N GLU A 5 17.38 -4.23 2.65
CA GLU A 5 16.88 -5.51 2.11
C GLU A 5 15.33 -5.54 2.10
N ARG A 6 14.69 -4.79 3.00
CA ARG A 6 13.23 -4.65 3.04
C ARG A 6 12.65 -3.96 1.81
N ILE A 7 13.39 -3.02 1.21
CA ILE A 7 12.91 -2.30 0.03
C ILE A 7 12.85 -3.26 -1.15
N ASP A 8 13.88 -4.08 -1.34
CA ASP A 8 13.94 -5.06 -2.42
C ASP A 8 12.81 -6.10 -2.26
N TYR A 9 12.60 -6.60 -1.04
CA TYR A 9 11.52 -7.55 -0.76
C TYR A 9 10.13 -6.95 -1.01
N LEU A 10 9.90 -5.70 -0.60
CA LEU A 10 8.65 -5.00 -0.85
C LEU A 10 8.38 -4.86 -2.36
N LEU A 11 9.40 -4.47 -3.13
CA LEU A 11 9.28 -4.33 -4.59
C LEU A 11 9.02 -5.67 -5.28
N GLU A 12 9.64 -6.75 -4.79
CA GLU A 12 9.40 -8.11 -5.29
C GLU A 12 7.94 -8.54 -5.04
N LEU A 13 7.43 -8.35 -3.83
CA LEU A 13 6.03 -8.64 -3.47
C LEU A 13 5.05 -7.86 -4.34
N LEU A 14 5.26 -6.56 -4.50
CA LEU A 14 4.41 -5.71 -5.35
C LEU A 14 4.47 -6.14 -6.82
N GLY A 15 5.65 -6.51 -7.31
CA GLY A 15 5.83 -7.02 -8.67
C GLY A 15 5.11 -8.34 -8.89
N ASP A 16 5.15 -9.25 -7.92
CA ASP A 16 4.43 -10.53 -8.00
C ASP A 16 2.92 -10.35 -7.97
N ILE A 17 2.39 -9.55 -7.04
CA ILE A 17 0.96 -9.23 -7.01
C ILE A 17 0.56 -8.58 -8.34
N TRP A 18 1.36 -7.67 -8.89
CA TRP A 18 1.00 -7.01 -10.15
C TRP A 18 0.95 -7.98 -11.35
N LYS A 19 1.78 -9.03 -11.37
CA LYS A 19 1.70 -10.08 -12.40
C LYS A 19 0.37 -10.84 -12.33
N ASP A 20 -0.25 -10.95 -11.16
CA ASP A 20 -1.56 -11.60 -10.99
C ASP A 20 -2.73 -10.67 -11.34
N TYR A 21 -2.49 -9.35 -11.36
CA TYR A 21 -3.49 -8.30 -11.62
C TYR A 21 -3.09 -7.38 -12.80
N GLN A 22 -2.69 -7.96 -13.93
CA GLN A 22 -2.16 -7.22 -15.08
C GLN A 22 -3.15 -6.23 -15.73
N ASP A 23 -4.44 -6.44 -15.52
CA ASP A 23 -5.50 -5.54 -16.01
C ASP A 23 -5.49 -4.18 -15.30
N VAL A 24 -4.80 -4.07 -14.17
CA VAL A 24 -4.71 -2.88 -13.34
C VAL A 24 -3.36 -2.21 -13.58
N ARG A 25 -3.32 -0.89 -13.83
CA ARG A 25 -2.04 -0.17 -13.92
C ARG A 25 -1.37 -0.16 -12.56
N PHE A 26 -0.03 -0.20 -12.52
CA PHE A 26 0.73 -0.24 -11.28
C PHE A 26 0.29 0.81 -10.25
N ASN A 27 0.13 2.08 -10.64
CA ASN A 27 -0.32 3.13 -9.72
C ASN A 27 -1.74 2.90 -9.16
N GLN A 28 -2.63 2.29 -9.96
CA GLN A 28 -3.97 1.92 -9.50
C GLN A 28 -3.91 0.75 -8.53
N LEU A 29 -3.05 -0.24 -8.80
CA LEU A 29 -2.79 -1.35 -7.88
C LEU A 29 -2.29 -0.83 -6.51
N ILE A 30 -1.29 0.06 -6.51
CA ILE A 30 -0.76 0.66 -5.28
C ILE A 30 -1.86 1.39 -4.51
N TYR A 31 -2.70 2.17 -5.19
CA TYR A 31 -3.83 2.84 -4.56
C TYR A 31 -4.81 1.85 -3.90
N LEU A 32 -5.18 0.77 -4.60
CA LEU A 32 -6.10 -0.24 -4.08
C LEU A 32 -5.52 -0.96 -2.85
N LEU A 33 -4.25 -1.37 -2.92
CA LEU A 33 -3.55 -2.02 -1.81
C LEU A 33 -3.48 -1.11 -0.58
N HIS A 34 -3.16 0.17 -0.79
CA HIS A 34 -3.10 1.15 0.29
C HIS A 34 -4.47 1.40 0.90
N SER A 35 -5.52 1.60 0.08
CA SER A 35 -6.89 1.76 0.57
C SER A 35 -7.32 0.57 1.43
N LYS A 36 -7.15 -0.65 0.92
CA LYS A 36 -7.54 -1.87 1.62
C LYS A 36 -6.77 -2.06 2.93
N TYR A 37 -5.46 -1.80 2.92
CA TYR A 37 -4.64 -1.88 4.13
C TYR A 37 -5.13 -0.91 5.21
N ILE A 38 -5.41 0.34 4.84
CA ILE A 38 -5.94 1.34 5.76
C ILE A 38 -7.29 0.93 6.33
N ASP A 39 -8.19 0.45 5.48
CA ASP A 39 -9.54 0.06 5.89
C ASP A 39 -9.51 -1.08 6.92
N ILE A 40 -8.63 -2.07 6.72
CA ILE A 40 -8.43 -3.19 7.65
C ILE A 40 -7.78 -2.74 8.96
N ASN A 41 -6.95 -1.69 8.92
CA ASN A 41 -6.25 -1.16 10.10
C ASN A 41 -6.98 0.02 10.76
N GLY A 42 -8.29 0.18 10.52
CA GLY A 42 -9.13 1.16 11.21
C GLY A 42 -8.86 2.61 10.81
N GLY A 43 -8.44 2.85 9.56
CA GLY A 43 -8.20 4.21 9.04
C GLY A 43 -6.81 4.77 9.35
N ILE A 44 -5.96 4.04 10.06
CA ILE A 44 -4.61 4.50 10.45
C ILE A 44 -3.75 4.72 9.20
N GLY A 45 -3.13 5.90 9.10
CA GLY A 45 -2.26 6.29 7.97
C GLY A 45 -2.97 7.06 6.85
N ARG A 46 -4.30 7.28 6.98
CA ARG A 46 -5.07 8.04 6.00
C ARG A 46 -4.84 9.53 6.23
N VAL A 47 -4.33 10.21 5.21
CA VAL A 47 -4.17 11.67 5.22
C VAL A 47 -5.17 12.24 4.24
N GLU A 48 -6.23 12.87 4.74
CA GLU A 48 -7.17 13.61 3.90
C GLU A 48 -6.76 15.08 3.91
N SER A 49 -6.43 15.63 2.74
CA SER A 49 -6.24 17.08 2.59
C SER A 49 -7.56 17.71 2.17
N ASP A 50 -8.15 18.51 3.05
CA ASP A 50 -9.28 19.39 2.74
C ASP A 50 -8.75 20.84 2.75
N ASP A 51 -7.99 21.20 1.71
CA ASP A 51 -7.39 22.53 1.55
C ASP A 51 -8.34 23.52 0.84
N GLY A 52 -9.57 23.09 0.53
CA GLY A 52 -10.63 23.91 -0.07
C GLY A 52 -10.34 24.45 -1.47
N ILE A 53 -9.15 24.17 -2.02
CA ILE A 53 -8.62 24.70 -3.28
C ILE A 53 -8.34 23.57 -4.27
N ASN A 54 -7.91 22.40 -3.78
CA ASN A 54 -7.65 21.23 -4.62
C ASN A 54 -8.71 20.15 -4.41
N MET A 55 -8.83 19.24 -5.38
CA MET A 55 -9.63 18.03 -5.24
C MET A 55 -9.11 17.27 -4.01
N PRO A 56 -9.99 16.81 -3.09
CA PRO A 56 -9.57 16.15 -1.87
C PRO A 56 -8.68 14.97 -2.22
N MET A 57 -7.42 15.00 -1.76
CA MET A 57 -6.45 13.95 -2.00
C MET A 57 -6.35 13.09 -0.75
N THR A 58 -6.42 11.78 -0.95
CA THR A 58 -6.10 10.80 0.08
C THR A 58 -4.62 10.42 -0.08
N GLY A 59 -3.78 10.93 0.82
CA GLY A 59 -2.41 10.49 1.02
C GLY A 59 -2.35 9.29 1.96
N TYR A 60 -1.29 8.50 1.83
CA TYR A 60 -1.02 7.32 2.65
C TYR A 60 0.37 7.45 3.25
N ASP A 61 0.47 7.67 4.56
CA ASP A 61 1.76 7.74 5.26
C ASP A 61 2.07 6.39 5.95
N LEU A 62 3.08 5.69 5.45
CA LEU A 62 3.48 4.35 5.94
C LEU A 62 4.82 4.35 6.69
N PHE A 63 5.51 5.49 6.80
CA PHE A 63 6.97 5.55 6.98
C PHE A 63 7.59 5.16 8.33
N ASN A 64 6.85 4.67 9.35
CA ASN A 64 7.46 4.43 10.66
C ASN A 64 7.07 3.14 11.40
N ILE A 65 5.82 2.70 11.33
CA ILE A 65 5.32 1.53 12.12
C ILE A 65 4.46 0.58 11.24
N ALA A 66 4.08 1.04 10.05
CA ALA A 66 3.20 0.33 9.13
C ALA A 66 3.95 -0.58 8.16
N ASP A 67 5.25 -0.38 7.90
CA ASP A 67 5.94 -1.13 6.85
C ASP A 67 6.04 -2.65 7.11
N ASP A 68 6.27 -3.09 8.36
CA ASP A 68 6.27 -4.54 8.67
C ASP A 68 4.86 -5.13 8.53
N LYS A 69 3.85 -4.40 9.00
CA LYS A 69 2.44 -4.79 8.90
C LYS A 69 1.94 -4.76 7.46
N PHE A 70 2.46 -3.83 6.64
CA PHE A 70 2.11 -3.68 5.24
C PHE A 70 2.74 -4.81 4.44
N ILE A 71 4.01 -5.16 4.69
CA ILE A 71 4.63 -6.35 4.11
C ILE A 71 3.82 -7.61 4.47
N SER A 72 3.47 -7.82 5.75
CA SER A 72 2.62 -8.96 6.14
C SER A 72 1.27 -8.95 5.43
N PHE A 73 0.64 -7.77 5.29
CA PHE A 73 -0.58 -7.62 4.51
C PHE A 73 -0.39 -8.01 3.03
N LEU A 74 0.70 -7.59 2.39
CA LEU A 74 0.99 -7.96 1.00
C LEU A 74 1.23 -9.46 0.84
N GLU A 75 1.91 -10.10 1.80
CA GLU A 75 2.06 -11.55 1.82
C GLU A 75 0.73 -12.28 1.93
N ASP A 76 -0.21 -11.74 2.70
CA ASP A 76 -1.57 -12.28 2.80
C ASP A 76 -2.35 -12.08 1.50
N ILE A 77 -2.29 -10.88 0.89
CA ILE A 77 -2.89 -10.61 -0.42
C ILE A 77 -2.36 -11.55 -1.49
N LYS A 78 -1.05 -11.83 -1.52
CA LYS A 78 -0.46 -12.79 -2.46
C LYS A 78 -1.04 -14.20 -2.31
N LYS A 79 -1.49 -14.59 -1.11
CA LYS A 79 -2.10 -15.90 -0.86
C LYS A 79 -3.61 -15.91 -1.11
N SER A 80 -4.31 -14.81 -0.80
CA SER A 80 -5.78 -14.76 -0.79
C SER A 80 -6.40 -14.01 -1.96
N GLY A 81 -5.62 -13.23 -2.69
CA GLY A 81 -6.09 -12.23 -3.65
C GLY A 81 -6.51 -10.90 -3.02
N LEU A 82 -6.66 -9.90 -3.90
CA LEU A 82 -7.24 -8.57 -3.67
C LEU A 82 -8.74 -8.61 -3.37
#